data_AF-A0A196P5T2-F1
#
_entry.id   AF-A0A196P5T2-F1
#
_cell.length_a   1.000
_cell.length_b   1.000
_cell.length_c   1.000
_cell.angle_alpha   90.00
_cell.angle_beta   90.00
_cell.angle_gamma   90.00
#
_symmetry.space_group_name_H-M   'P 1'
#
loop_
_entity.id
_entity.type
_entity.pdbx_description
1 polymer ?
#
loop_
_entity_poly.entity_id
_entity_poly.type
_entity_poly.pdbx_seq_one_letter_code
_entity_poly.pdbx_strand_id
1 'polypeptide(L)'
;MLAYRHGNCHAGRRMDLTLQVAGVLAPEIRHGSLFSQNRIDRFKIVAAIDLGMTRPLLATALVLKNDPASETRLRAAFPHKRKLLDRLARLAESLPQHRSREGASLKNHSWMNCAGTAPTPEPEYLEAARRAIDQLGKNAERSDLLNCAAEFLENAR
;
A
#
# COMPACT_ATOMS: atom_id res chain seq x y z
N MET A 1 0.22 29.77 12.20
CA MET A 1 0.27 29.29 10.79
C MET A 1 1.54 29.84 10.14
N LEU A 2 2.70 29.28 10.46
CA LEU A 2 4.02 29.81 10.04
C LEU A 2 4.99 28.64 9.83
N ALA A 3 5.00 28.05 8.63
CA ALA A 3 5.97 27.00 8.26
C ALA A 3 6.49 27.14 6.81
N TYR A 4 6.37 28.32 6.20
CA TYR A 4 6.79 28.57 4.81
C TYR A 4 7.83 29.68 4.68
N ARG A 5 8.70 29.89 5.69
CA ARG A 5 9.63 31.04 5.65
C ARG A 5 10.97 30.81 4.96
N HIS A 6 11.31 29.58 4.55
CA HIS A 6 12.54 29.35 3.78
C HIS A 6 12.58 28.09 2.90
N GLY A 7 11.42 27.58 2.49
CA GLY A 7 11.32 26.41 1.62
C GLY A 7 11.34 26.80 0.15
N ASN A 8 12.29 26.25 -0.61
CA ASN A 8 12.40 26.38 -2.07
C ASN A 8 11.01 26.41 -2.73
N CYS A 9 10.57 27.57 -3.20
CA CYS A 9 9.20 27.80 -3.69
C CYS A 9 8.80 26.87 -4.85
N HIS A 10 9.79 26.32 -5.55
CA HIS A 10 9.61 25.29 -6.57
C HIS A 10 9.27 23.90 -6.00
N ALA A 11 9.71 23.58 -4.80
CA ALA A 11 9.32 22.35 -4.11
C ALA A 11 7.87 22.43 -3.63
N GLY A 12 7.46 23.56 -3.03
CA GLY A 12 6.08 23.79 -2.61
C GLY A 12 5.09 23.73 -3.77
N ARG A 13 5.40 24.39 -4.90
CA ARG A 13 4.57 24.31 -6.12
C ARG A 13 4.47 22.92 -6.71
N ARG A 14 5.57 22.14 -6.71
CA ARG A 14 5.54 20.74 -7.17
C ARG A 14 4.65 19.89 -6.26
N MET A 15 4.74 20.09 -4.95
CA MET A 15 3.92 19.38 -3.97
C MET A 15 2.43 19.66 -4.13
N ASP A 16 2.08 20.92 -4.32
CA ASP A 16 0.70 21.33 -4.58
C ASP A 16 0.17 20.72 -5.89
N LEU A 17 0.94 20.78 -6.98
CA LEU A 17 0.55 20.17 -8.26
C LEU A 17 0.40 18.65 -8.17
N THR A 18 1.31 17.96 -7.49
CA THR A 18 1.24 16.51 -7.28
C THR A 18 0.01 16.15 -6.45
N LEU A 19 -0.32 16.92 -5.42
CA LEU A 19 -1.53 16.72 -4.61
C LEU A 19 -2.81 17.01 -5.39
N GLN A 20 -2.83 18.03 -6.26
CA GLN A 20 -3.97 18.33 -7.13
C GLN A 20 -4.20 17.21 -8.14
N VAL A 21 -3.14 16.72 -8.79
CA VAL A 21 -3.21 15.60 -9.73
C VAL A 21 -3.63 14.31 -9.00
N ALA A 22 -3.06 14.02 -7.84
CA ALA A 22 -3.48 12.89 -7.00
C ALA A 22 -4.96 13.00 -6.60
N GLY A 23 -5.44 14.19 -6.27
CA GLY A 23 -6.83 14.45 -5.92
C GLY A 23 -7.83 14.26 -7.07
N VAL A 24 -7.39 14.35 -8.34
CA VAL A 24 -8.20 14.04 -9.54
C VAL A 24 -8.15 12.55 -9.87
N LEU A 25 -6.96 11.96 -9.72
CA LEU A 25 -6.69 10.58 -10.12
C LEU A 25 -7.16 9.55 -9.11
N ALA A 26 -7.11 9.88 -7.82
CA ALA A 26 -7.43 8.96 -6.75
C ALA A 26 -8.09 9.73 -5.59
N PRO A 27 -9.37 10.10 -5.75
CA PRO A 27 -10.10 10.91 -4.77
C PRO A 27 -10.14 10.28 -3.37
N GLU A 28 -10.04 8.95 -3.28
CA GLU A 28 -9.99 8.18 -2.01
C GLU A 28 -8.68 8.38 -1.23
N ILE A 29 -7.58 8.73 -1.90
CA ILE A 29 -6.28 9.01 -1.26
C ILE A 29 -6.36 10.26 -0.39
N ARG A 30 -7.36 11.14 -0.60
CA ARG A 30 -7.50 12.38 0.17
C ARG A 30 -7.64 12.13 1.68
N HIS A 31 -8.19 11.01 2.13
CA HIS A 31 -8.52 10.85 3.56
C HIS A 31 -8.34 9.47 4.19
N GLY A 32 -8.42 8.34 3.45
CA GLY A 32 -8.47 7.02 4.12
C GLY A 32 -7.11 6.43 4.48
N SER A 33 -6.13 6.57 3.59
CA SER A 33 -4.94 5.73 3.62
C SER A 33 -3.78 6.38 4.38
N LEU A 34 -3.65 7.72 4.35
CA LEU A 34 -2.59 8.45 5.08
C LEU A 34 -2.75 8.32 6.61
N PHE A 35 -4.00 8.20 7.04
CA PHE A 35 -4.40 8.03 8.42
C PHE A 35 -4.71 6.55 8.75
N SER A 36 -4.39 5.62 7.84
CA SER A 36 -4.55 4.18 8.10
C SER A 36 -3.69 3.75 9.28
N GLN A 37 -4.25 2.98 10.20
CA GLN A 37 -3.49 2.33 11.27
C GLN A 37 -2.50 1.30 10.71
N ASN A 38 -2.73 0.82 9.49
CA ASN A 38 -1.81 -0.08 8.82
C ASN A 38 -0.54 0.64 8.36
N ARG A 39 0.60 0.20 8.88
CA ARG A 39 1.92 0.73 8.53
C ARG A 39 2.24 0.54 7.04
N ILE A 40 1.79 -0.55 6.43
CA ILE A 40 2.05 -0.85 5.01
C ILE A 40 1.34 0.17 4.11
N ASP A 41 0.08 0.49 4.41
CA ASP A 41 -0.70 1.44 3.61
C ASP A 41 -0.13 2.85 3.71
N ARG A 42 0.29 3.26 4.92
CA ARG A 42 0.99 4.54 5.11
C ARG A 42 2.26 4.64 4.27
N PHE A 43 3.09 3.59 4.24
CA PHE A 43 4.29 3.57 3.41
C PHE A 43 4.01 3.60 1.91
N LYS A 44 3.01 2.84 1.44
CA LYS A 44 2.61 2.84 0.03
C LYS A 44 2.27 4.26 -0.45
N ILE A 45 1.58 5.04 0.37
CA ILE A 45 1.18 6.40 -0.01
C ILE A 45 2.35 7.36 0.03
N VAL A 46 3.22 7.27 1.04
CA VAL A 46 4.43 8.10 1.10
C VAL A 46 5.29 7.84 -0.14
N ALA A 47 5.44 6.58 -0.55
CA ALA A 47 6.13 6.22 -1.78
C ALA A 47 5.40 6.75 -3.04
N ALA A 48 4.07 6.70 -3.08
CA ALA A 48 3.28 7.24 -4.18
C ALA A 48 3.41 8.78 -4.28
N ILE A 49 3.45 9.49 -3.15
CA ILE A 49 3.68 10.93 -3.08
C ILE A 49 5.09 11.26 -3.57
N ASP A 50 6.12 10.57 -3.05
CA ASP A 50 7.50 10.78 -3.47
C ASP A 50 7.69 10.52 -4.98
N LEU A 51 7.04 9.46 -5.50
CA LEU A 51 7.05 9.18 -6.92
C LEU A 51 6.32 10.27 -7.73
N GLY A 52 5.17 10.75 -7.24
CA GLY A 52 4.46 11.87 -7.85
C GLY A 52 5.26 13.18 -7.83
N MET A 53 6.15 13.36 -6.85
CA MET A 53 7.01 14.53 -6.72
C MET A 53 8.25 14.48 -7.62
N THR A 54 8.87 13.30 -7.70
CA THR A 54 10.13 13.10 -8.42
C THR A 54 9.90 12.73 -9.88
N ARG A 55 8.84 11.97 -10.16
CA ARG A 55 8.52 11.38 -11.48
C ARG A 55 7.03 11.50 -11.79
N PRO A 56 6.47 12.72 -11.91
CA PRO A 56 5.04 12.95 -12.07
C PRO A 56 4.43 12.24 -13.28
N LEU A 57 5.12 12.18 -14.42
CA LEU A 57 4.62 11.48 -15.61
C LEU A 57 4.51 9.96 -15.39
N LEU A 58 5.47 9.37 -14.68
CA LEU A 58 5.44 7.94 -14.35
C LEU A 58 4.31 7.64 -13.36
N ALA A 59 4.18 8.46 -12.31
CA ALA A 59 3.10 8.32 -11.34
C ALA A 59 1.72 8.41 -12.01
N THR A 60 1.54 9.39 -12.91
CA THR A 60 0.30 9.55 -13.67
C THR A 60 0.00 8.34 -14.56
N ALA A 61 1.01 7.81 -15.25
CA ALA A 61 0.86 6.63 -16.08
C ALA A 61 0.55 5.34 -15.29
N LEU A 62 1.10 5.20 -14.08
CA LEU A 62 0.75 4.09 -13.18
C LEU A 62 -0.72 4.17 -12.74
N VAL A 63 -1.23 5.36 -12.46
CA VAL A 63 -2.67 5.50 -12.12
C VAL A 63 -3.55 5.21 -13.34
N LEU A 64 -3.19 5.74 -14.52
CA LEU A 64 -3.87 5.44 -15.79
C LEU A 64 -3.97 3.94 -16.06
N LYS A 65 -2.91 3.20 -15.73
CA LYS A 65 -2.89 1.76 -15.90
C LYS A 65 -3.84 1.01 -14.96
N ASN A 66 -3.97 1.48 -13.73
CA ASN A 66 -4.74 0.80 -12.68
C ASN A 66 -6.22 1.23 -12.67
N ASP A 67 -6.52 2.47 -13.10
CA ASP A 67 -7.88 3.01 -13.22
C ASP A 67 -8.10 3.54 -14.65
N PRO A 68 -8.73 2.75 -15.55
CA PRO A 68 -9.01 3.21 -16.92
C PRO A 68 -9.98 4.41 -16.96
N ALA A 69 -10.80 4.62 -15.92
CA ALA A 69 -11.65 5.81 -15.82
C ALA A 69 -10.86 7.08 -15.47
N SER A 70 -9.59 6.96 -15.06
CA SER A 70 -8.74 8.13 -14.82
C SER A 70 -8.32 8.83 -16.13
N GLU A 71 -8.26 8.11 -17.26
CA GLU A 71 -7.94 8.70 -18.57
C GLU A 71 -9.04 9.67 -19.01
N THR A 72 -10.29 9.26 -18.88
CA THR A 72 -11.45 10.10 -19.24
C THR A 72 -11.52 11.34 -18.34
N ARG A 73 -11.30 11.18 -17.03
CA ARG A 73 -11.21 12.31 -16.08
C ARG A 73 -10.08 13.28 -16.45
N LEU A 74 -8.89 12.77 -16.78
CA LEU A 74 -7.76 13.61 -17.20
C LEU A 74 -8.04 14.34 -18.52
N ARG A 75 -8.65 13.68 -19.51
CA ARG A 75 -9.03 14.31 -20.77
C ARG A 75 -10.08 15.40 -20.57
N ALA A 76 -11.02 15.21 -19.65
CA ALA A 76 -12.01 16.22 -19.29
C ALA A 76 -11.37 17.42 -18.56
N ALA A 77 -10.44 17.17 -17.62
CA ALA A 77 -9.76 18.21 -16.86
C ALA A 77 -8.74 19.01 -17.70
N PHE A 78 -8.09 18.36 -18.68
CA PHE A 78 -7.03 18.97 -19.49
C PHE A 78 -7.31 18.84 -21.00
N PRO A 79 -8.38 19.48 -21.52
CA PRO A 79 -8.82 19.32 -22.91
C PRO A 79 -7.76 19.76 -23.93
N HIS A 80 -6.90 20.73 -23.58
CA HIS A 80 -5.85 21.25 -24.46
C HIS A 80 -4.55 20.43 -24.42
N LYS A 81 -4.45 19.38 -23.59
CA LYS A 81 -3.23 18.57 -23.41
C LYS A 81 -3.36 17.15 -23.98
N ARG A 82 -4.26 16.93 -24.94
CA ARG A 82 -4.53 15.60 -25.56
C ARG A 82 -3.27 14.85 -25.98
N LYS A 83 -2.35 15.49 -26.72
CA LYS A 83 -1.09 14.88 -27.16
C LYS A 83 -0.22 14.36 -26.01
N LEU A 84 -0.23 15.04 -24.86
CA LEU A 84 0.50 14.62 -23.65
C LEU A 84 -0.21 13.43 -23.01
N LEU A 85 -1.54 13.47 -22.94
CA LEU A 85 -2.34 12.36 -22.42
C LEU A 85 -2.19 11.10 -23.27
N ASP A 86 -2.15 11.22 -24.61
CA ASP A 86 -1.94 10.07 -25.50
C ASP A 86 -0.52 9.49 -25.38
N ARG A 87 0.46 10.30 -24.97
CA ARG A 87 1.81 9.81 -24.63
C ARG A 87 1.79 9.10 -23.28
N LEU A 88 1.04 9.61 -22.31
CA LEU A 88 0.88 8.97 -21.00
C LEU A 88 0.11 7.65 -21.10
N ALA A 89 -0.92 7.56 -21.94
CA ALA A 89 -1.66 6.33 -22.20
C ALA A 89 -0.74 5.25 -22.80
N ARG A 90 0.03 5.60 -23.83
CA ARG A 90 1.06 4.71 -24.39
C ARG A 90 2.12 4.31 -23.37
N LEU A 91 2.53 5.24 -22.50
CA LEU A 91 3.46 4.94 -21.42
C LEU A 91 2.84 3.96 -20.42
N ALA A 92 1.57 4.15 -20.05
CA ALA A 92 0.83 3.25 -19.16
C ALA A 92 0.72 1.82 -19.73
N GLU A 93 0.43 1.69 -21.02
CA GLU A 93 0.45 0.40 -21.74
C GLU A 93 1.82 -0.26 -21.69
N SER A 94 2.89 0.51 -21.92
CA SER A 94 4.27 0.01 -21.94
C SER A 94 4.83 -0.40 -20.57
N LEU A 95 4.22 0.07 -19.47
CA LEU A 95 4.66 -0.31 -18.14
C LEU A 95 4.48 -1.82 -17.95
N PRO A 96 5.27 -2.48 -17.08
CA PRO A 96 4.95 -3.84 -16.67
C PRO A 96 3.55 -3.84 -16.04
N GLN A 97 2.78 -4.89 -16.29
CA GLN A 97 1.48 -5.04 -15.62
C GLN A 97 1.79 -5.28 -14.16
N HIS A 98 1.66 -4.22 -13.35
CA HIS A 98 1.63 -4.37 -11.91
C HIS A 98 0.32 -5.11 -11.66
N ARG A 99 0.36 -6.45 -11.74
CA ARG A 99 -0.65 -7.29 -11.12
C ARG A 99 -0.68 -6.76 -9.71
N SER A 100 -1.72 -5.99 -9.38
CA SER A 100 -1.88 -5.64 -7.99
C SER A 100 -1.94 -6.97 -7.29
N ARG A 101 -0.91 -7.25 -6.49
CA ARG A 101 -0.96 -8.31 -5.50
C ARG A 101 -1.92 -7.88 -4.38
N GLU A 102 -2.88 -6.99 -4.62
CA GLU A 102 -4.18 -7.00 -3.95
C GLU A 102 -5.12 -8.10 -4.50
N GLY A 103 -4.74 -8.77 -5.60
CA GLY A 103 -5.47 -9.88 -6.20
C GLY A 103 -4.65 -11.18 -6.30
N ALA A 104 -3.62 -11.37 -5.48
CA ALA A 104 -3.22 -12.74 -5.16
C ALA A 104 -4.31 -13.33 -4.26
N SER A 105 -5.42 -13.70 -4.91
CA SER A 105 -6.09 -14.91 -4.56
C SER A 105 -5.00 -15.96 -4.37
N LEU A 106 -4.70 -16.25 -3.10
CA LEU A 106 -4.47 -17.59 -2.60
C LEU A 106 -5.63 -18.48 -3.08
N LYS A 107 -5.76 -18.68 -4.39
CA LYS A 107 -6.42 -19.85 -4.96
C LYS A 107 -5.28 -20.78 -5.32
N ASN A 108 -4.69 -21.30 -4.24
CA ASN A 108 -4.38 -22.70 -4.06
C ASN A 108 -4.39 -23.00 -2.55
N HIS A 109 -5.38 -22.50 -1.81
CA HIS A 109 -5.95 -23.24 -0.70
C HIS A 109 -7.44 -22.90 -0.66
N SER A 110 -8.22 -23.84 -1.17
CA SER A 110 -9.65 -23.91 -0.98
C SER A 110 -9.94 -23.86 0.52
N TRP A 111 -10.48 -22.76 1.00
CA TRP A 111 -11.50 -22.83 2.04
C TRP A 111 -12.69 -21.99 1.61
N MET A 112 -13.71 -22.75 1.21
CA MET A 112 -15.10 -22.34 1.13
C MET A 112 -15.47 -21.41 2.29
N ASN A 113 -16.24 -20.38 1.95
CA ASN A 113 -17.42 -19.92 2.67
C ASN A 113 -17.38 -20.06 4.19
N CYS A 114 -17.34 -18.92 4.90
CA CYS A 114 -18.39 -18.59 5.88
C CYS A 114 -18.16 -17.17 6.42
N ALA A 115 -19.21 -16.37 6.35
CA ALA A 115 -19.44 -15.33 7.34
C ALA A 115 -19.60 -16.03 8.70
N GLY A 116 -18.94 -15.51 9.73
CA GLY A 116 -19.11 -15.95 11.12
C GLY A 116 -17.89 -16.64 11.72
N THR A 117 -17.40 -16.05 12.82
CA THR A 117 -16.40 -16.60 13.77
C THR A 117 -14.94 -16.54 13.29
N ALA A 118 -14.18 -15.61 13.86
CA ALA A 118 -12.72 -15.72 13.88
C ALA A 118 -12.34 -17.08 14.49
N PRO A 119 -11.41 -17.85 13.91
CA PRO A 119 -10.95 -19.07 14.53
C PRO A 119 -10.27 -18.67 15.84
N THR A 120 -10.87 -19.07 16.96
CA THR A 120 -10.20 -19.08 18.25
C THR A 120 -8.88 -19.83 18.05
N PRO A 121 -7.72 -19.22 18.30
CA PRO A 121 -6.45 -19.92 18.16
C PRO A 121 -6.49 -21.15 19.08
N GLU A 122 -6.17 -22.33 18.55
CA GLU A 122 -6.20 -23.57 19.33
C GLU A 122 -5.38 -23.36 20.63
N PRO A 123 -5.89 -23.82 21.78
CA PRO A 123 -5.31 -23.51 23.09
C PRO A 123 -3.83 -23.93 23.19
N GLU A 124 -3.45 -24.98 22.47
CA GLU A 124 -2.09 -25.51 22.40
C GLU A 124 -1.08 -24.48 21.86
N TYR A 125 -1.45 -23.69 20.84
CA TYR A 125 -0.56 -22.65 20.30
C TYR A 125 -0.36 -21.50 21.27
N LEU A 126 -1.40 -21.16 22.05
CA LEU A 126 -1.30 -20.11 23.06
C LEU A 126 -0.43 -20.54 24.24
N GLU A 127 -0.54 -21.80 24.65
CA GLU A 127 0.31 -22.36 25.70
C GLU A 127 1.78 -22.45 25.25
N ALA A 128 2.04 -22.91 24.03
CA ALA A 128 3.40 -22.97 23.48
C ALA A 128 4.03 -21.57 23.35
N ALA A 129 3.28 -20.58 22.87
CA ALA A 129 3.75 -19.20 22.80
C ALA A 129 4.04 -18.61 24.18
N ARG A 130 3.21 -18.93 25.19
CA ARG A 130 3.43 -18.50 26.57
C ARG A 130 4.70 -19.10 27.16
N ARG A 131 4.93 -20.41 26.96
CA ARG A 131 6.16 -21.09 27.40
C ARG A 131 7.41 -20.53 26.74
N ALA A 132 7.35 -20.22 25.44
CA ALA A 132 8.46 -19.59 24.73
C ALA A 132 8.81 -18.20 25.31
N ILE A 133 7.80 -17.40 25.67
CA ILE A 133 8.00 -16.10 26.32
C ILE A 133 8.58 -16.26 27.74
N ASP A 134 8.11 -17.25 28.50
CA ASP A 134 8.63 -17.51 29.85
C ASP A 134 10.09 -18.01 29.81
N GLN A 135 10.48 -18.76 28.77
CA GLN A 135 11.84 -19.30 28.63
C GLN A 135 12.85 -18.30 28.05
N LEU A 136 12.48 -17.54 27.02
CA LEU A 136 13.39 -16.61 26.32
C LEU A 136 13.29 -15.17 26.83
N GLY A 137 12.22 -14.84 27.56
CA GLY A 137 11.97 -13.51 28.10
C GLY A 137 11.31 -12.55 27.10
N LYS A 138 10.70 -11.50 27.64
CA LYS A 138 9.87 -10.54 26.88
C LYS A 138 10.62 -9.76 25.78
N ASN A 139 11.96 -9.72 25.85
CA ASN A 139 12.81 -8.97 24.92
C ASN A 139 13.50 -9.88 23.88
N ALA A 140 13.16 -11.17 23.84
CA ALA A 140 13.75 -12.09 22.89
C ALA A 140 13.40 -11.72 21.44
N GLU A 141 14.32 -12.02 20.53
CA GLU A 141 14.12 -11.90 19.09
C GLU A 141 12.92 -12.75 18.65
N ARG A 142 12.13 -12.20 17.73
CA ARG A 142 10.88 -12.84 17.30
C ARG A 142 11.12 -14.20 16.64
N SER A 143 12.23 -14.36 15.92
CA SER A 143 12.62 -15.64 15.32
C SER A 143 12.80 -16.73 16.36
N ASP A 144 13.41 -16.39 17.50
CA ASP A 144 13.78 -17.35 18.53
C ASP A 144 12.54 -17.79 19.31
N LEU A 145 11.62 -16.86 19.58
CA LEU A 145 10.32 -17.16 20.16
C LEU A 145 9.48 -18.10 19.28
N LEU A 146 9.52 -17.92 17.96
CA LEU A 146 8.76 -18.76 17.03
C LEU A 146 9.37 -20.16 16.90
N ASN A 147 10.70 -20.27 16.85
CA ASN A 147 11.38 -21.56 16.82
C ASN A 147 11.13 -22.33 18.12
N CYS A 148 11.23 -21.67 19.27
CA CYS A 148 11.01 -22.27 20.58
C CYS A 148 9.54 -22.72 20.77
N ALA A 149 8.57 -21.91 20.34
CA ALA A 149 7.16 -22.31 20.35
C ALA A 149 6.89 -23.51 19.42
N ALA A 150 7.58 -23.60 18.27
CA ALA A 150 7.48 -24.75 17.36
C ALA A 150 8.04 -26.03 17.99
N GLU A 151 9.17 -25.96 18.69
CA GLU A 151 9.72 -27.10 19.44
C GLU A 151 8.74 -27.62 20.51
N PHE A 152 8.02 -26.73 21.20
CA PHE A 152 7.00 -27.14 22.17
C PHE A 152 5.78 -27.81 21.54
N LEU A 153 5.42 -27.43 20.31
CA LEU A 153 4.31 -28.03 19.58
C LEU A 153 4.67 -29.39 19.01
N GLU A 154 5.90 -29.59 18.55
CA GLU A 154 6.40 -30.90 18.10
C GLU A 154 6.51 -31.88 19.27
N ASN A 155 6.91 -31.41 20.46
CA ASN A 155 6.99 -32.24 21.66
C ASN A 155 5.63 -32.55 22.32
N ALA A 156 4.56 -31.87 21.89
CA ALA A 156 3.20 -32.07 22.40
C ALA A 156 2.37 -33.06 21.55
N ARG A 157 2.91 -33.52 20.42
CA ARG A 157 2.33 -34.56 19.55
C ARG A 157 2.85 -35.95 19.91
#